data_AF-A0A536S6I9-F1
#
_entry.id   AF-A0A536S6I9-F1
#
_cell.length_a   1.000
_cell.length_b   1.000
_cell.length_c   1.000
_cell.angle_alpha   90.00
_cell.angle_beta   90.00
_cell.angle_gamma   90.00
#
_symmetry.space_group_name_H-M   'P 1'
#
loop_
_entity.id
_entity.type
_entity.pdbx_description
1 polymer ?
#
loop_
_entity_poly.entity_id
_entity_poly.type
_entity_poly.pdbx_seq_one_letter_code
_entity_poly.pdbx_strand_id
1 'polypeptide(L)' 'MARDRLSALARRIGARLKARSLKLATAESCTGGWIAKAVTSVS' A
#
# COMPACT_ATOMS: atom_id res chain seq x y z
N MET A 1 -3.85 14.07 -11.91
CA MET A 1 -3.69 12.63 -12.21
C MET A 1 -2.40 12.10 -11.55
N ALA A 2 -2.44 11.86 -10.24
CA ALA A 2 -1.31 11.32 -9.45
C ALA A 2 -1.81 10.26 -8.46
N ARG A 3 -3.02 10.44 -7.92
CA ARG A 3 -3.76 9.46 -7.12
C ARG A 3 -3.94 8.11 -7.82
N ASP A 4 -4.09 8.10 -9.14
CA ASP A 4 -4.28 6.86 -9.91
C ASP A 4 -3.05 5.95 -9.85
N ARG A 5 -1.84 6.53 -9.88
CA ARG A 5 -0.60 5.73 -9.82
C ARG A 5 -0.42 5.08 -8.44
N LEU A 6 -0.72 5.82 -7.36
CA LEU A 6 -0.59 5.30 -6.00
C LEU A 6 -1.64 4.22 -5.71
N SER A 7 -2.90 4.42 -6.11
CA SER A 7 -3.94 3.38 -5.99
C SER A 7 -3.62 2.14 -6.81
N ALA A 8 -3.10 2.31 -8.04
CA ALA A 8 -2.69 1.17 -8.86
C ALA A 8 -1.54 0.38 -8.21
N LEU A 9 -0.56 1.06 -7.62
CA LEU A 9 0.55 0.41 -6.92
C LEU A 9 0.06 -0.29 -5.64
N ALA A 10 -0.77 0.38 -4.84
CA ALA A 10 -1.35 -0.19 -3.63
C ALA A 10 -2.13 -1.48 -3.92
N ARG A 11 -2.97 -1.48 -4.96
CA ARG A 11 -3.71 -2.70 -5.38
C ARG A 11 -2.78 -3.84 -5.76
N ARG A 12 -1.71 -3.55 -6.51
CA ARG A 12 -0.73 -4.58 -6.90
C ARG A 12 -0.02 -5.16 -5.67
N ILE A 13 0.39 -4.32 -4.73
CA ILE A 13 1.04 -4.77 -3.49
C ILE A 13 0.07 -5.64 -2.69
N GLY A 14 -1.16 -5.16 -2.44
CA GLY A 14 -2.18 -5.91 -1.71
C GLY A 14 -2.47 -7.29 -2.30
N ALA A 15 -2.66 -7.37 -3.62
CA ALA A 15 -2.89 -8.64 -4.32
C ALA A 15 -1.70 -9.61 -4.16
N ARG A 16 -0.46 -9.11 -4.26
CA ARG A 16 0.75 -9.96 -4.14
C ARG A 16 1.01 -10.44 -2.72
N LEU A 17 0.70 -9.62 -1.70
CA LEU A 17 0.82 -10.02 -0.30
C LEU A 17 -0.22 -11.10 0.05
N LYS A 18 -1.49 -10.90 -0.36
CA LYS A 18 -2.57 -11.87 -0.16
C LYS A 18 -2.27 -13.22 -0.82
N ALA A 19 -1.85 -13.21 -2.08
CA ALA A 19 -1.54 -14.43 -2.82
C ALA A 19 -0.39 -15.26 -2.21
N ARG A 20 0.42 -14.65 -1.36
CA ARG A 20 1.60 -15.29 -0.73
C ARG A 20 1.46 -15.44 0.78
N SER A 21 0.31 -15.11 1.36
CA SER A 21 0.08 -15.07 2.82
C SER A 21 1.15 -14.28 3.58
N LEU A 22 1.60 -13.16 3.01
CA LEU A 22 2.62 -12.30 3.61
C LEU A 22 1.99 -11.09 4.32
N LYS A 23 2.65 -10.61 5.38
CA LYS A 23 2.32 -9.35 6.04
C LYS A 23 3.27 -8.24 5.61
N LEU A 24 2.81 -6.99 5.65
CA LEU A 24 3.60 -5.79 5.41
C LEU A 24 3.81 -5.03 6.71
N ALA A 25 5.04 -4.55 6.93
CA ALA A 25 5.37 -3.59 7.98
C ALA A 25 6.03 -2.36 7.34
N THR A 26 5.67 -1.17 7.81
CA THR A 26 6.29 0.10 7.39
C THR A 26 6.83 0.83 8.61
N ALA A 27 7.99 1.47 8.45
CA ALA A 27 8.50 2.46 9.39
C ALA A 27 8.48 3.80 8.67
N GLU A 28 7.79 4.78 9.23
CA GLU A 28 7.49 6.04 8.56
C GLU A 28 7.87 7.24 9.44
N SER A 29 8.38 8.29 8.80
CA SER A 29 8.71 9.57 9.45
C SER A 29 8.07 10.72 8.67
N CYS A 30 8.71 11.21 7.61
CA CYS A 30 8.20 12.33 6.80
C CYS A 30 6.88 12.04 6.07
N THR A 31 6.57 10.78 5.79
CA THR A 31 5.31 10.37 5.16
C THR A 31 4.15 10.30 6.16
N GLY A 32 4.41 10.30 7.47
CA GLY A 32 3.36 10.37 8.51
C GLY A 32 2.29 9.28 8.42
N GLY A 33 2.62 8.07 7.93
CA GLY A 33 1.67 6.96 7.80
C GLY A 33 0.94 6.88 6.45
N TRP A 34 1.28 7.72 5.48
CA TRP A 34 0.62 7.71 4.17
C TRP A 34 0.89 6.44 3.36
N ILE A 35 2.03 5.75 3.57
CA ILE A 35 2.31 4.49 2.87
C ILE A 35 1.38 3.40 3.42
N ALA A 36 1.32 3.24 4.73
CA ALA A 36 0.39 2.32 5.38
C ALA A 36 -1.06 2.60 4.95
N LYS A 37 -1.48 3.88 4.98
CA LYS A 37 -2.81 4.31 4.53
C LYS A 37 -3.08 3.94 3.07
N ALA A 38 -2.17 4.24 2.15
CA ALA A 38 -2.37 3.97 0.74
C ALA A 38 -2.55 2.47 0.47
N VAL A 39 -1.69 1.62 1.05
CA VAL A 39 -1.75 0.16 0.88
C VAL A 39 -3.00 -0.45 1.53
N THR A 40 -3.49 0.11 2.64
CA THR A 40 -4.68 -0.40 3.36
C THR A 40 -6.00 0.19 2.89
N SER A 41 -5.98 1.30 2.14
CA SER A 41 -7.18 1.93 1.58
C SER A 41 -7.77 1.24 0.36
N VAL A 42 -7.12 0.18 -0.13
CA VAL A 42 -7.52 -0.58 -1.31
C VAL A 42 -7.89 -2.02 -0.92
N SER A 43 -8.91 -2.59 -1.57
CA SER A 43 -9.46 -3.92 -1.27
C SER A 43 -8.77 -5.05 -2.05
#